data_AF-A0A2N2SK03-F1
#
_entry.id   AF-A0A2N2SK03-F1
#
_cell.length_a   1.000
_cell.length_b   1.000
_cell.length_c   1.000
_cell.angle_alpha   90.00
_cell.angle_beta   90.00
_cell.angle_gamma   90.00
#
_symmetry.space_group_name_H-M   'P 1'
#
loop_
_entity.id
_entity.type
_entity.pdbx_description
1 polymer ?
#
loop_
_entity_poly.entity_id
_entity_poly.type
_entity_poly.pdbx_seq_one_letter_code
_entity_poly.pdbx_strand_id
1 'polypeptide(L)'
;MAWVRGAAPYIHAFRGKTFVVGFGGEVAGGELAQKLAYDCNLLAALGIRLVLVHGARPQIDAEIERRGLESRFHNGLRVTDPAA
;
A
#
# COMPACT_ATOMS: atom_id res chain seq x y z
N MET A 1 -17.40 15.16 -18.86
CA MET A 1 -18.67 14.53 -18.40
C MET A 1 -18.88 13.09 -18.88
N ALA A 2 -18.44 12.69 -20.08
CA ALA A 2 -18.60 11.32 -20.56
C ALA A 2 -17.88 10.27 -19.69
N TRP A 3 -16.67 10.59 -19.20
CA TRP A 3 -15.88 9.68 -18.37
C TRP A 3 -16.54 9.33 -17.03
N VAL A 4 -17.21 10.28 -16.37
CA VAL A 4 -17.94 10.05 -15.10
C VAL A 4 -19.08 9.06 -15.32
N ARG A 5 -19.87 9.24 -16.40
CA ARG A 5 -20.94 8.30 -16.76
C ARG A 5 -20.39 6.92 -17.11
N GLY A 6 -19.22 6.85 -17.76
CA GLY A 6 -18.52 5.59 -18.02
C GLY A 6 -18.08 4.84 -16.76
N ALA A 7 -17.84 5.55 -15.65
CA ALA A 7 -17.46 4.95 -14.38
C ALA A 7 -18.66 4.46 -13.53
N ALA A 8 -19.87 4.97 -13.78
CA ALA A 8 -21.07 4.67 -13.00
C ALA A 8 -21.37 3.16 -12.83
N PRO A 9 -21.22 2.30 -13.86
CA PRO A 9 -21.44 0.85 -13.69
C PRO A 9 -20.53 0.22 -12.63
N TYR A 10 -19.26 0.64 -12.58
CA TYR A 10 -18.28 0.12 -11.61
C TYR A 10 -18.57 0.59 -10.19
N ILE A 11 -19.05 1.84 -10.04
CA ILE A 11 -19.47 2.37 -8.73
C ILE A 11 -20.59 1.50 -8.16
N HIS A 12 -21.61 1.18 -8.96
CA HIS A 12 -22.71 0.33 -8.52
C HIS A 12 -22.27 -1.12 -8.24
N ALA A 13 -21.40 -1.68 -9.08
CA ALA A 13 -20.92 -3.06 -8.91
C ALA A 13 -20.10 -3.26 -7.63
N PHE A 14 -19.32 -2.25 -7.22
CA PHE A 14 -18.36 -2.38 -6.13
C PHE A 14 -18.77 -1.70 -4.82
N ARG A 15 -19.85 -0.92 -4.81
CA ARG A 15 -20.39 -0.35 -3.57
C ARG A 15 -20.64 -1.45 -2.52
N GLY A 16 -20.16 -1.23 -1.30
CA GLY A 16 -20.25 -2.16 -0.17
C GLY A 16 -19.27 -3.34 -0.22
N LYS A 17 -18.58 -3.58 -1.35
CA LYS A 17 -17.54 -4.61 -1.46
C LYS A 17 -16.28 -4.20 -0.71
N THR A 18 -15.47 -5.20 -0.34
CA THR A 18 -14.18 -4.99 0.31
C THR A 18 -13.06 -5.14 -0.69
N PHE A 19 -12.20 -4.13 -0.79
CA PHE A 19 -10.97 -4.20 -1.58
C PHE A 19 -9.79 -4.29 -0.62
N VAL A 20 -8.93 -5.30 -0.83
CA VAL A 20 -7.64 -5.42 -0.15
C VAL A 20 -6.58 -4.85 -1.09
N VAL A 21 -5.97 -3.73 -0.69
CA VAL A 21 -4.98 -3.02 -1.51
C VAL A 21 -3.62 -3.20 -0.87
N GLY A 22 -2.81 -4.08 -1.48
CA GLY A 22 -1.41 -4.30 -1.11
C GLY A 22 -0.48 -3.36 -1.86
N PHE A 23 0.40 -2.66 -1.16
CA PHE A 23 1.41 -1.79 -1.76
C PHE A 23 2.75 -1.92 -1.04
N GLY A 24 3.85 -1.71 -1.78
CA GLY A 24 5.19 -1.83 -1.22
C GLY A 24 5.53 -0.70 -0.25
N GLY A 25 6.57 -0.92 0.57
CA GLY A 25 7.00 0.05 1.59
C GLY A 25 7.57 1.33 1.01
N GLU A 26 7.99 1.32 -0.26
CA GLU A 26 8.41 2.48 -1.03
C GLU A 26 7.30 3.53 -1.18
N VAL A 27 6.04 3.10 -1.08
CA VAL A 27 4.87 3.99 -1.17
C VAL A 27 4.59 4.67 0.17
N ALA A 28 5.14 4.18 1.28
CA ALA A 28 4.80 4.67 2.63
C ALA A 28 5.46 6.00 3.01
N GLY A 29 5.93 6.79 2.03
CA GLY A 29 6.46 8.14 2.23
C GLY A 29 6.38 9.01 0.97
N GLY A 30 6.36 10.33 1.15
CA GLY A 30 6.45 11.30 0.06
C GLY A 30 5.18 11.46 -0.79
N GLU A 31 5.37 11.90 -2.04
CA GLU A 31 4.29 12.27 -2.96
C GLU A 31 3.39 11.08 -3.35
N LEU A 32 3.96 9.87 -3.44
CA LEU A 32 3.22 8.68 -3.82
C LEU A 32 2.21 8.25 -2.74
N ALA A 33 2.58 8.42 -1.46
CA ALA A 33 1.67 8.20 -0.34
C ALA A 33 0.44 9.11 -0.42
N GLN A 34 0.65 10.39 -0.77
CA GLN A 34 -0.43 11.37 -0.90
C GLN A 34 -1.36 11.04 -2.06
N LYS A 35 -0.82 10.68 -3.23
CA LYS A 35 -1.62 10.25 -4.39
C LYS A 35 -2.48 9.02 -4.06
N LEU A 36 -1.87 8.01 -3.43
CA LEU A 36 -2.60 6.83 -3.00
C LEU A 36 -3.70 7.17 -1.99
N ALA A 37 -3.44 8.09 -1.06
CA ALA A 37 -4.45 8.53 -0.11
C ALA A 37 -5.65 9.21 -0.79
N TYR A 38 -5.41 10.04 -1.82
CA TYR A 38 -6.50 10.64 -2.61
C TYR A 38 -7.34 9.59 -3.33
N ASP A 39 -6.70 8.61 -3.97
CA ASP A 39 -7.41 7.53 -4.67
C ASP A 39 -8.20 6.65 -3.69
N CYS A 40 -7.62 6.30 -2.54
CA CYS A 40 -8.31 5.58 -1.48
C CYS A 40 -9.52 6.36 -0.95
N ASN A 41 -9.38 7.67 -0.73
CA ASN A 41 -10.48 8.50 -0.28
C ASN A 41 -11.62 8.55 -1.31
N LEU A 42 -11.29 8.62 -2.61
CA LEU A 42 -12.28 8.54 -3.68
C LEU A 42 -13.04 7.20 -3.64
N LEU A 43 -12.33 6.07 -3.55
CA LEU A 43 -12.96 4.74 -3.47
C LEU A 43 -13.85 4.60 -2.22
N ALA A 44 -13.39 5.11 -1.08
CA ALA A 44 -14.17 5.12 0.16
C ALA A 44 -15.44 5.97 0.02
N ALA A 45 -15.35 7.16 -0.58
CA ALA A 45 -16.50 8.04 -0.84
C ALA A 45 -17.53 7.40 -1.80
N LEU A 46 -17.09 6.54 -2.71
CA LEU A 46 -17.96 5.74 -3.58
C LEU A 46 -18.64 4.56 -2.85
N GLY A 47 -18.27 4.31 -1.59
CA GLY A 47 -18.86 3.32 -0.70
C GLY A 47 -18.13 1.97 -0.71
N ILE A 48 -16.88 1.91 -1.18
CA ILE A 48 -16.04 0.71 -1.14
C ILE A 48 -15.37 0.65 0.24
N ARG A 49 -15.34 -0.55 0.85
CA ARG A 49 -14.62 -0.78 2.12
C ARG A 49 -13.17 -1.14 1.81
N LEU A 50 -12.22 -0.35 2.31
CA LEU A 50 -10.81 -0.56 2.03
C LEU A 50 -10.10 -1.27 3.19
N VAL A 51 -9.27 -2.25 2.86
CA VAL A 51 -8.23 -2.81 3.72
C VAL A 51 -6.90 -2.50 3.06
N LEU A 52 -6.08 -1.67 3.71
CA LEU A 52 -4.79 -1.25 3.20
C LEU A 52 -3.69 -2.09 3.85
N VAL A 53 -2.84 -2.71 3.03
CA VAL A 53 -1.71 -3.54 3.47
C VAL A 53 -0.45 -2.95 2.88
N HIS A 54 0.51 -2.56 3.73
CA HIS A 54 1.75 -1.95 3.29
C HIS A 54 2.95 -2.85 3.58
N GLY A 55 3.93 -2.82 2.69
CA GLY A 55 5.28 -3.31 2.96
C GLY A 55 6.05 -2.35 3.88
N ALA A 56 7.19 -2.80 4.40
CA ALA A 56 8.08 -1.99 5.24
C ALA A 56 9.57 -2.17 4.87
N ARG A 57 9.86 -2.73 3.68
CA ARG A 57 11.22 -3.15 3.31
C ARG A 57 12.24 -1.99 3.33
N PRO A 58 11.99 -0.84 2.68
CA PRO A 58 12.92 0.30 2.74
C PRO A 58 13.15 0.82 4.16
N GLN A 59 12.10 0.84 5.00
CA GLN A 59 12.17 1.31 6.38
C GLN A 59 13.03 0.38 7.24
N ILE A 60 12.86 -0.93 7.08
CA ILE A 60 13.65 -1.93 7.79
C ILE A 60 15.11 -1.90 7.31
N ASP A 61 15.35 -1.75 6.00
CA ASP A 61 16.71 -1.66 5.45
C ASP A 61 17.46 -0.45 6.00
N ALA A 62 16.81 0.72 6.04
CA ALA A 62 17.40 1.92 6.63
C ALA A 62 17.74 1.76 8.11
N GLU A 63 16.89 1.08 8.89
CA GLU A 63 17.13 0.84 10.31
C GLU A 63 18.26 -0.17 10.55
N ILE A 64 18.34 -1.23 9.75
CA ILE A 64 19.43 -2.22 9.79
C ILE A 64 20.77 -1.55 9.47
N GLU A 65 20.81 -0.73 8.42
CA GLU A 65 22.00 0.04 8.04
C GLU A 65 22.43 1.01 9.15
N ARG A 66 21.46 1.74 9.74
CA ARG A 66 21.71 2.65 10.87
C ARG A 66 22.32 1.95 12.08
N ARG A 67 22.01 0.66 12.28
CA ARG A 67 22.56 -0.19 13.35
C ARG A 67 23.88 -0.87 12.98
N GLY A 68 24.38 -0.66 11.76
CA GLY A 68 25.60 -1.31 11.26
C GLY A 68 25.44 -2.82 11.05
N LEU A 69 24.20 -3.30 10.89
CA LEU A 69 23.88 -4.69 10.64
C LEU A 69 23.75 -4.93 9.12
N GLU A 70 23.91 -6.18 8.71
CA GLU A 70 23.70 -6.58 7.32
C GLU A 70 22.35 -7.27 7.13
N SER A 71 21.65 -6.86 6.08
CA SER A 71 20.40 -7.49 5.69
C SER A 71 20.65 -8.81 4.95
N ARG A 72 19.97 -9.88 5.36
CA ARG A 72 20.05 -11.21 4.73
C ARG A 72 18.70 -11.62 4.16
N PHE A 73 18.73 -12.25 3.00
CA PHE A 73 17.54 -12.76 2.32
C PHE A 73 17.71 -14.22 1.92
N HIS A 74 16.62 -14.97 2.02
CA HIS A 74 16.50 -16.33 1.50
C HIS A 74 15.19 -16.44 0.71
N ASN A 75 15.28 -16.78 -0.57
CA ASN A 75 14.13 -16.90 -1.47
C ASN A 75 13.19 -15.67 -1.47
N GLY A 76 13.77 -14.47 -1.42
CA GLY A 76 13.00 -13.21 -1.43
C GLY A 76 12.38 -12.82 -0.08
N LEU A 77 12.51 -13.65 0.96
CA LEU A 77 12.11 -13.33 2.33
C LEU A 77 13.32 -12.85 3.13
N ARG A 78 13.13 -11.81 3.94
CA ARG A 78 14.17 -11.36 4.87
C ARG A 78 14.33 -12.40 5.97
N VAL A 79 15.57 -12.76 6.26
CA VAL A 79 15.91 -13.50 7.48
C VAL A 79 15.94 -12.50 8.62
N THR A 80 15.00 -12.62 9.57
CA THR A 80 14.94 -11.78 10.77
C THR A 80 15.36 -12.63 11.96
N ASP A 81 16.54 -12.34 12.50
CA ASP A 81 17.03 -12.92 13.75
C ASP A 81 16.68 -11.99 14.94
N PRO A 82 16.91 -12.39 16.20
CA PRO A 82 16.59 -11.54 17.36
C PRO A 82 17.40 -10.24 17.44
N ALA A 83 18.53 -10.14 16.73
CA ALA A 83 19.33 -8.94 16.68
C ALA A 83 18.87 -7.99 15.56
N ALA A 84 18.24 -8.49 14.50
CA ALA A 84 17.68 -7.74 13.38
C ALA A 84 16.46 -6.90 13.79
#